data_AF-A0A3M1E3D3-F1
#
_entry.id   AF-A0A3M1E3D3-F1
#
_cell.length_a   1.000
_cell.length_b   1.000
_cell.length_c   1.000
_cell.angle_alpha   90.00
_cell.angle_beta   90.00
_cell.angle_gamma   90.00
#
_symmetry.space_group_name_H-M   'P 1'
#
loop_
_entity.id
_entity.type
_entity.pdbx_description
1 polymer ?
#
loop_
_entity_poly.entity_id
_entity_poly.type
_entity_poly.pdbx_seq_one_letter_code
_entity_poly.pdbx_strand_id
1 'polypeptide(L)'
;MTDEARPGACCLVLSCEVTTREDCLSRRGTFMGFGRECVIAECIALVAERDTDGDGLSDLEELDRGLDPEDPLDGPDIDGDGIPNGEDRDVDGDGIPNAYDADIDGDGLPNRVDRDMDGDGLLDPIDPDTDGDGVDNLIDNDDDADGNDDEDDEDDCPEEEDTGCDENDDDPLCFIRFLFEHDQDGDGVRDCKDSDPDGDGSTDDDADGVPDRREIADGTDPDNPDSDRDGLRDGEEQRLGTDPLDEDTDDDGLTDGDEADNGTDPNDADSDDDGLTDGEEVAAGTNPSDEDTDGDGIPDGQDTTPAGE
;
A
#
# COMPACT_ATOMS: atom_id res chain seq x y z
N MET A 1 -71.30 -12.53 -10.51
CA MET A 1 -70.74 -13.82 -10.96
C MET A 1 -69.25 -13.63 -10.97
N THR A 2 -68.58 -14.46 -10.19
CA THR A 2 -67.15 -14.50 -9.91
C THR A 2 -66.34 -14.90 -11.14
N ASP A 3 -65.19 -14.27 -11.34
CA ASP A 3 -63.89 -14.87 -11.72
C ASP A 3 -62.87 -13.72 -11.80
N GLU A 4 -62.04 -13.53 -10.78
CA GLU A 4 -60.72 -14.17 -10.57
C GLU A 4 -59.61 -13.54 -11.41
N ALA A 5 -58.65 -13.00 -10.67
CA ALA A 5 -57.46 -12.29 -11.11
C ALA A 5 -56.37 -13.24 -11.59
N ARG A 6 -55.51 -12.77 -12.50
CA ARG A 6 -54.08 -13.06 -12.49
C ARG A 6 -53.26 -11.80 -12.82
N PRO A 7 -52.13 -11.56 -12.13
CA PRO A 7 -51.38 -10.31 -12.18
C PRO A 7 -50.22 -10.38 -13.17
N GLY A 8 -49.78 -9.22 -13.66
CA GLY A 8 -48.51 -9.10 -14.37
C GLY A 8 -48.51 -7.97 -15.38
N ALA A 9 -47.87 -6.87 -15.00
CA ALA A 9 -47.34 -5.80 -15.83
C ALA A 9 -48.28 -5.14 -16.86
N CYS A 10 -48.59 -3.87 -16.64
CA CYS A 10 -48.37 -2.83 -17.65
C CYS A 10 -48.72 -1.46 -17.09
N CYS A 11 -47.74 -0.56 -17.18
CA CYS A 11 -47.82 0.88 -17.35
C CYS A 11 -49.19 1.53 -17.15
N LEU A 12 -49.27 2.44 -16.17
CA LEU A 12 -50.04 3.66 -16.38
C LEU A 12 -49.31 4.84 -15.73
N VAL A 13 -48.50 5.48 -16.57
CA VAL A 13 -48.25 6.92 -16.62
C VAL A 13 -49.12 7.70 -15.63
N LEU A 14 -48.54 8.08 -14.51
CA LEU A 14 -49.01 9.19 -13.70
C LEU A 14 -47.85 10.17 -13.66
N SER A 15 -47.89 11.09 -14.63
CA SER A 15 -47.05 12.26 -14.71
C SER A 15 -47.01 12.96 -13.35
N CYS A 16 -45.92 12.79 -12.61
CA CYS A 16 -45.58 13.68 -11.52
C CYS A 16 -44.89 14.89 -12.16
N GLU A 17 -45.68 15.86 -12.59
CA GLU A 17 -45.19 17.23 -12.81
C GLU A 17 -44.87 17.81 -11.42
N VAL A 18 -43.64 17.59 -10.94
CA VAL A 18 -43.10 18.29 -9.78
C VAL A 18 -41.73 18.78 -10.20
N THR A 19 -41.69 20.02 -10.69
CA THR A 19 -40.47 20.63 -11.24
C THR A 19 -39.77 21.55 -10.24
N THR A 20 -40.27 21.70 -9.00
CA THR A 20 -39.63 22.56 -7.98
C THR A 20 -39.88 22.10 -6.54
N ARG A 21 -38.93 22.42 -5.65
CA ARG A 21 -39.00 22.24 -4.18
C ARG A 21 -40.24 22.88 -3.53
N GLU A 22 -40.75 23.98 -4.09
CA GLU A 22 -41.94 24.66 -3.58
C GLU A 22 -43.24 23.86 -3.81
N ASP A 23 -43.35 23.11 -4.91
CA ASP A 23 -44.51 22.26 -5.19
C ASP A 23 -44.60 21.04 -4.27
N CYS A 24 -43.46 20.49 -3.87
CA CYS A 24 -43.38 19.38 -2.91
C CYS A 24 -43.77 19.83 -1.48
N LEU A 25 -43.35 21.04 -1.07
CA LEU A 25 -43.67 21.61 0.24
C LEU A 25 -45.10 22.18 0.34
N SER A 26 -45.69 22.59 -0.78
CA SER A 26 -47.04 23.20 -0.87
C SER A 26 -48.19 22.21 -0.67
N ARG A 27 -48.00 20.90 -0.91
CA ARG A 27 -49.05 19.87 -0.76
C ARG A 27 -49.26 19.35 0.66
N ARG A 28 -49.00 20.16 1.69
CA ARG A 28 -49.46 19.92 3.07
C ARG A 28 -50.99 20.13 3.17
N GLY A 29 -51.77 19.21 2.61
CA GLY A 29 -53.23 19.33 2.60
C GLY A 29 -53.93 18.01 2.33
N THR A 30 -54.17 17.25 3.40
CA THR A 30 -55.23 16.23 3.57
C THR A 30 -55.92 15.71 2.30
N PHE A 31 -55.57 14.50 1.88
CA PHE A 31 -56.49 13.64 1.13
C PHE A 31 -56.88 12.45 2.00
N MET A 32 -58.05 12.53 2.65
CA MET A 32 -58.67 11.37 3.29
C MET A 32 -59.18 10.42 2.20
N GLY A 33 -58.55 9.27 2.08
CA GLY A 33 -59.10 8.15 1.31
C GLY A 33 -58.02 7.19 0.83
N PHE A 34 -57.90 6.05 1.51
CA PHE A 34 -57.02 4.92 1.20
C PHE A 34 -55.55 5.04 1.62
N GLY A 35 -55.30 5.03 2.93
CA GLY A 35 -54.50 3.97 3.56
C GLY A 35 -53.05 3.70 3.14
N ARG A 36 -52.32 4.64 2.50
CA ARG A 36 -50.85 4.65 2.49
C ARG A 36 -50.35 6.09 2.53
N GLU A 37 -49.56 6.41 3.55
CA GLU A 37 -48.77 7.64 3.59
C GLU A 37 -47.72 7.52 2.47
N CYS A 38 -47.79 8.37 1.45
CA CYS A 38 -46.65 8.56 0.56
C CYS A 38 -45.55 9.21 1.41
N VAL A 39 -44.55 8.42 1.75
CA VAL A 39 -43.45 8.82 2.59
C VAL A 39 -42.60 9.78 1.78
N ILE A 40 -42.42 11.01 2.27
CA ILE A 40 -41.51 12.03 1.72
C ILE A 40 -40.09 11.46 1.49
N ALA A 41 -39.73 10.39 2.19
CA ALA A 41 -38.47 9.67 2.04
C ALA A 41 -38.29 8.96 0.68
N GLU A 42 -39.35 8.45 0.05
CA GLU A 42 -39.21 7.74 -1.25
C GLU A 42 -39.02 8.70 -2.43
N CYS A 43 -39.42 9.98 -2.32
CA CYS A 43 -39.17 10.98 -3.36
C CYS A 43 -37.81 11.67 -3.22
N ILE A 44 -37.22 11.74 -2.02
CA ILE A 44 -35.88 12.31 -1.82
C ILE A 44 -34.82 11.37 -2.39
N ALA A 45 -34.98 10.05 -2.19
CA ALA A 45 -34.05 9.05 -2.73
C ALA A 45 -34.06 8.94 -4.27
N LEU A 46 -35.14 9.35 -4.95
CA LEU A 46 -35.24 9.32 -6.42
C LEU A 46 -34.65 10.56 -7.12
N VAL A 47 -34.32 11.61 -6.37
CA VAL A 47 -33.77 12.87 -6.90
C VAL A 47 -32.35 13.11 -6.39
N ALA A 48 -31.95 12.50 -5.27
CA ALA A 48 -30.60 12.62 -4.73
C ALA A 48 -29.52 11.85 -5.53
N GLU A 49 -29.93 10.93 -6.40
CA GLU A 49 -29.04 10.17 -7.29
C GLU A 49 -29.32 10.49 -8.77
N ARG A 50 -30.14 11.52 -9.03
CA ARG A 50 -30.43 11.92 -10.40
C ARG A 50 -29.35 12.89 -10.81
N ASP A 51 -28.64 12.53 -11.86
CA ASP A 51 -27.66 13.32 -12.56
C ASP A 51 -28.26 13.53 -13.97
N THR A 52 -28.67 14.77 -14.27
CA THR A 52 -29.53 15.08 -15.41
C THR A 52 -28.74 15.33 -16.69
N ASP A 53 -27.53 15.86 -16.58
CA ASP A 53 -26.64 16.17 -17.69
C ASP A 53 -25.45 15.19 -17.81
N GLY A 54 -25.21 14.38 -16.78
CA GLY A 54 -24.30 13.25 -16.78
C GLY A 54 -22.88 13.60 -16.36
N ASP A 55 -22.69 14.69 -15.60
CA ASP A 55 -21.39 15.26 -15.23
C ASP A 55 -20.81 14.66 -13.93
N GLY A 56 -21.49 13.69 -13.32
CA GLY A 56 -21.02 13.02 -12.11
C GLY A 56 -21.46 13.68 -10.81
N LEU A 57 -22.00 14.90 -10.83
CA LEU A 57 -22.71 15.50 -9.70
C LEU A 57 -24.21 15.18 -9.76
N SER A 58 -24.83 14.94 -8.61
CA SER A 58 -26.30 14.82 -8.60
C SER A 58 -26.94 16.21 -8.72
N ASP A 59 -28.10 16.28 -9.37
CA ASP A 59 -29.01 17.44 -9.43
C ASP A 59 -29.18 18.12 -8.05
N LEU A 60 -29.12 17.33 -6.98
CA LEU A 60 -29.30 17.80 -5.62
C LEU A 60 -28.04 18.48 -5.07
N GLU A 61 -26.85 17.97 -5.41
CA GLU A 61 -25.56 18.53 -5.05
C GLU A 61 -25.29 19.81 -5.83
N GLU A 62 -25.58 19.81 -7.13
CA GLU A 62 -25.52 21.00 -7.98
C GLU A 62 -26.41 22.12 -7.42
N LEU A 63 -27.66 21.81 -7.03
CA LEU A 63 -28.57 22.79 -6.44
C LEU A 63 -28.15 23.29 -5.04
N ASP A 64 -27.38 22.51 -4.27
CA ASP A 64 -26.83 22.96 -2.97
C ASP A 64 -25.59 23.83 -3.17
N ARG A 65 -24.80 23.55 -4.22
CA ARG A 65 -23.63 24.33 -4.66
C ARG A 65 -23.99 25.56 -5.50
N GLY A 66 -25.22 25.63 -6.03
CA GLY A 66 -25.73 26.75 -6.82
C GLY A 66 -25.45 26.67 -8.33
N LEU A 67 -25.11 25.47 -8.80
CA LEU A 67 -24.86 25.06 -10.18
C LEU A 67 -26.21 24.74 -10.89
N ASP A 68 -26.19 24.58 -12.20
CA ASP A 68 -27.35 24.35 -13.07
C ASP A 68 -27.43 22.88 -13.52
N PRO A 69 -28.39 22.09 -12.99
CA PRO A 69 -28.58 20.66 -13.30
C PRO A 69 -28.88 20.27 -14.76
N GLU A 70 -28.72 21.18 -15.70
CA GLU A 70 -28.87 20.90 -17.13
C GLU A 70 -27.63 21.39 -17.92
N ASP A 71 -26.62 21.95 -17.25
CA ASP A 71 -25.40 22.51 -17.84
C ASP A 71 -24.18 21.65 -17.47
N PRO A 72 -23.78 20.69 -18.32
CA PRO A 72 -22.70 19.74 -18.03
C PRO A 72 -21.29 20.39 -18.01
N LEU A 73 -21.23 21.72 -17.94
CA LEU A 73 -20.02 22.55 -17.97
C LEU A 73 -19.96 23.51 -16.78
N ASP A 74 -20.74 23.29 -15.72
CA ASP A 74 -20.69 24.13 -14.52
C ASP A 74 -20.32 23.39 -13.23
N GLY A 75 -19.59 22.26 -13.38
CA GLY A 75 -18.82 21.60 -12.33
C GLY A 75 -17.73 22.49 -11.68
N PRO A 76 -16.88 21.96 -10.78
CA PRO A 76 -15.83 22.75 -10.12
C PRO A 76 -14.95 23.51 -11.12
N ASP A 77 -14.66 24.77 -10.81
CA ASP A 77 -13.91 25.75 -11.61
C ASP A 77 -13.06 26.57 -10.63
N ILE A 78 -11.82 26.11 -10.39
CA ILE A 78 -10.94 26.60 -9.33
C ILE A 78 -10.41 28.01 -9.62
N ASP A 79 -9.95 28.26 -10.83
CA ASP A 79 -9.36 29.54 -11.22
C ASP A 79 -10.43 30.60 -11.65
N GLY A 80 -11.64 30.14 -11.97
CA GLY A 80 -12.79 30.97 -12.34
C GLY A 80 -12.73 31.52 -13.76
N ASP A 81 -12.02 30.89 -14.69
CA ASP A 81 -11.91 31.31 -16.09
C ASP A 81 -13.12 30.90 -16.95
N GLY A 82 -13.92 29.95 -16.43
CA GLY A 82 -15.14 29.43 -17.04
C GLY A 82 -14.95 28.16 -17.87
N ILE A 83 -13.85 27.45 -17.69
CA ILE A 83 -13.63 26.06 -18.09
C ILE A 83 -13.70 25.20 -16.81
N PRO A 84 -14.46 24.09 -16.78
CA PRO A 84 -14.48 23.18 -15.64
C PRO A 84 -13.14 22.48 -15.45
N ASN A 85 -12.79 22.15 -14.21
CA ASN A 85 -11.51 21.54 -13.81
C ASN A 85 -11.11 20.33 -14.68
N GLY A 86 -11.95 19.29 -14.78
CA GLY A 86 -11.66 18.10 -15.60
C GLY A 86 -11.65 18.31 -17.13
N GLU A 87 -11.76 19.55 -17.61
CA GLU A 87 -11.55 19.93 -19.02
C GLU A 87 -10.61 21.15 -19.16
N ASP A 88 -10.09 21.67 -18.04
CA ASP A 88 -9.22 22.84 -17.98
C ASP A 88 -7.76 22.43 -17.89
N ARG A 89 -6.94 22.99 -18.77
CA ARG A 89 -5.52 22.62 -18.90
C ARG A 89 -4.58 23.36 -17.96
N ASP A 90 -5.13 24.23 -17.12
CA ASP A 90 -4.41 25.09 -16.15
C ASP A 90 -5.38 25.34 -14.99
N VAL A 91 -5.76 24.26 -14.28
CA VAL A 91 -6.87 24.21 -13.30
C VAL A 91 -6.77 25.29 -12.21
N ASP A 92 -5.57 25.56 -11.69
CA ASP A 92 -5.35 26.58 -10.66
C ASP A 92 -5.05 27.99 -11.21
N GLY A 93 -4.84 28.09 -12.53
CA GLY A 93 -4.57 29.31 -13.28
C GLY A 93 -3.23 29.98 -12.94
N ASP A 94 -2.23 29.23 -12.45
CA ASP A 94 -0.90 29.76 -12.14
C ASP A 94 -0.04 29.99 -13.39
N GLY A 95 -0.43 29.38 -14.52
CA GLY A 95 0.23 29.47 -15.82
C GLY A 95 1.16 28.31 -16.15
N ILE A 96 1.18 27.24 -15.36
CA ILE A 96 1.77 25.93 -15.64
C ILE A 96 0.65 24.99 -16.12
N PRO A 97 0.78 24.34 -17.28
CA PRO A 97 -0.25 23.39 -17.72
C PRO A 97 -0.28 22.14 -16.84
N ASN A 98 -1.46 21.55 -16.63
CA ASN A 98 -1.68 20.39 -15.74
C ASN A 98 -0.66 19.26 -15.93
N ALA A 99 -0.45 18.79 -17.17
CA ALA A 99 0.55 17.77 -17.53
C ALA A 99 2.01 18.07 -17.12
N TYR A 100 2.31 19.26 -16.61
CA TYR A 100 3.62 19.64 -16.08
C TYR A 100 3.53 20.34 -14.71
N ASP A 101 2.36 20.36 -14.10
CA ASP A 101 2.11 20.96 -12.80
C ASP A 101 2.20 19.91 -11.71
N ALA A 102 2.85 20.25 -10.60
CA ALA A 102 3.05 19.35 -9.47
C ALA A 102 1.97 19.51 -8.37
N ASP A 103 1.03 20.44 -8.56
CA ASP A 103 -0.05 20.83 -7.65
C ASP A 103 -1.20 21.39 -8.51
N ILE A 104 -1.85 20.53 -9.31
CA ILE A 104 -2.78 20.91 -10.40
C ILE A 104 -3.96 21.75 -9.91
N ASP A 105 -4.54 21.42 -8.76
CA ASP A 105 -5.67 22.13 -8.18
C ASP A 105 -5.27 23.33 -7.27
N GLY A 106 -3.97 23.48 -7.01
CA GLY A 106 -3.38 24.56 -6.22
C GLY A 106 -3.81 24.58 -4.74
N ASP A 107 -4.28 23.47 -4.18
CA ASP A 107 -4.70 23.38 -2.78
C ASP A 107 -3.51 23.32 -1.80
N GLY A 108 -2.32 23.01 -2.31
CA GLY A 108 -1.06 22.90 -1.58
C GLY A 108 -0.65 21.47 -1.21
N LEU A 109 -1.35 20.46 -1.69
CA LEU A 109 -0.96 19.05 -1.69
C LEU A 109 -0.35 18.71 -3.07
N PRO A 110 0.85 18.13 -3.12
CA PRO A 110 1.41 17.69 -4.40
C PRO A 110 0.60 16.53 -4.99
N ASN A 111 0.39 16.52 -6.32
CA ASN A 111 -0.38 15.51 -7.08
C ASN A 111 -0.20 14.07 -6.57
N ARG A 112 1.06 13.62 -6.44
CA ARG A 112 1.43 12.27 -5.97
C ARG A 112 0.87 11.83 -4.60
N VAL A 113 0.37 12.77 -3.80
CA VAL A 113 -0.24 12.52 -2.48
C VAL A 113 -1.63 13.12 -2.37
N ASP A 114 -2.09 13.82 -3.41
CA ASP A 114 -3.47 14.24 -3.54
C ASP A 114 -4.35 13.01 -3.82
N ARG A 115 -5.65 13.16 -3.60
CA ARG A 115 -6.66 12.12 -3.86
C ARG A 115 -7.71 12.58 -4.88
N ASP A 116 -7.64 13.84 -5.27
CA ASP A 116 -8.53 14.56 -6.17
C ASP A 116 -7.63 15.58 -6.90
N MET A 117 -6.72 15.05 -7.74
CA MET A 117 -5.55 15.74 -8.26
C MET A 117 -5.90 17.01 -9.06
N ASP A 118 -6.95 16.95 -9.86
CA ASP A 118 -7.45 18.09 -10.65
C ASP A 118 -8.57 18.87 -9.93
N GLY A 119 -8.97 18.44 -8.74
CA GLY A 119 -9.99 19.07 -7.93
C GLY A 119 -11.39 19.10 -8.56
N ASP A 120 -11.69 18.25 -9.54
CA ASP A 120 -13.00 18.16 -10.18
C ASP A 120 -14.08 17.51 -9.28
N GLY A 121 -13.64 16.92 -8.16
CA GLY A 121 -14.50 16.32 -7.15
C GLY A 121 -14.79 14.84 -7.35
N LEU A 122 -14.23 14.21 -8.38
CA LEU A 122 -13.97 12.79 -8.44
C LEU A 122 -12.70 12.49 -7.62
N LEU A 123 -12.39 11.22 -7.44
CA LEU A 123 -11.14 10.83 -6.76
C LEU A 123 -10.32 10.10 -7.81
N ASP A 124 -9.02 10.33 -7.86
CA ASP A 124 -8.11 9.75 -8.87
C ASP A 124 -8.40 8.27 -9.20
N PRO A 125 -8.68 7.37 -8.22
CA PRO A 125 -8.93 5.96 -8.52
C PRO A 125 -10.22 5.65 -9.30
N ILE A 126 -11.15 6.61 -9.37
CA ILE A 126 -12.42 6.51 -10.09
C ILE A 126 -12.58 7.60 -11.16
N ASP A 127 -11.58 8.45 -11.29
CA ASP A 127 -11.53 9.55 -12.23
C ASP A 127 -11.22 9.02 -13.65
N PRO A 128 -12.00 9.37 -14.67
CA PRO A 128 -11.65 9.08 -16.06
C PRO A 128 -10.52 9.96 -16.65
N ASP A 129 -10.17 11.09 -16.03
CA ASP A 129 -9.21 12.10 -16.52
C ASP A 129 -8.47 12.73 -15.32
N THR A 130 -7.57 11.97 -14.70
CA THR A 130 -7.04 12.24 -13.35
C THR A 130 -6.26 13.56 -13.24
N ASP A 131 -5.55 13.93 -14.30
CA ASP A 131 -4.76 15.16 -14.34
C ASP A 131 -5.54 16.35 -14.96
N GLY A 132 -6.77 16.12 -15.41
CA GLY A 132 -7.65 17.12 -16.00
C GLY A 132 -7.14 17.74 -17.31
N ASP A 133 -6.19 17.14 -18.03
CA ASP A 133 -5.63 17.74 -19.26
C ASP A 133 -6.59 17.69 -20.48
N GLY A 134 -7.68 16.93 -20.31
CA GLY A 134 -8.73 16.70 -21.30
C GLY A 134 -8.51 15.43 -22.14
N VAL A 135 -7.67 14.50 -21.66
CA VAL A 135 -7.39 13.20 -22.28
C VAL A 135 -7.69 12.09 -21.28
N ASP A 136 -8.69 11.27 -21.60
CA ASP A 136 -9.07 10.10 -20.79
C ASP A 136 -7.86 9.17 -20.51
N ASN A 137 -7.69 8.79 -19.24
CA ASN A 137 -6.64 7.91 -18.70
C ASN A 137 -6.42 6.61 -19.51
N LEU A 138 -7.43 6.12 -20.24
CA LEU A 138 -7.26 4.92 -21.09
C LEU A 138 -6.45 5.18 -22.38
N ILE A 139 -6.18 6.45 -22.69
CA ILE A 139 -5.56 6.94 -23.93
C ILE A 139 -4.44 7.93 -23.63
N ASP A 140 -4.50 8.61 -22.49
CA ASP A 140 -3.40 9.40 -21.99
C ASP A 140 -2.20 8.50 -21.62
N ASN A 141 -1.04 9.13 -21.58
CA ASN A 141 0.24 8.46 -21.47
C ASN A 141 1.07 9.04 -20.31
N ASP A 142 0.48 9.87 -19.46
CA ASP A 142 1.12 10.61 -18.36
C ASP A 142 0.00 11.01 -17.37
N ASP A 143 -0.87 10.06 -17.00
CA ASP A 143 -2.13 10.32 -16.26
C ASP A 143 -1.91 10.89 -14.85
N ASP A 144 -0.66 10.88 -14.35
CA ASP A 144 -0.27 11.44 -13.05
C ASP A 144 0.51 12.77 -13.16
N ALA A 145 0.70 13.26 -14.39
CA ALA A 145 1.37 14.49 -14.75
C ALA A 145 2.79 14.65 -14.17
N ASP A 146 3.52 13.54 -13.97
CA ASP A 146 4.89 13.56 -13.47
C ASP A 146 5.93 13.92 -14.58
N GLY A 147 5.49 13.86 -15.84
CA GLY A 147 6.28 14.19 -17.02
C GLY A 147 7.02 13.00 -17.64
N ASN A 148 6.67 11.77 -17.26
CA ASN A 148 7.14 10.52 -17.84
C ASN A 148 6.00 9.76 -18.53
N ASP A 149 6.34 8.96 -19.56
CA ASP A 149 5.33 8.14 -20.21
C ASP A 149 4.97 6.94 -19.30
N ASP A 150 3.68 6.57 -19.14
CA ASP A 150 3.25 5.43 -18.29
C ASP A 150 3.93 4.10 -18.68
N GLU A 151 4.33 3.93 -19.95
CA GLU A 151 5.03 2.73 -20.43
C GLU A 151 6.52 2.68 -20.02
N ASP A 152 7.11 3.78 -19.55
CA ASP A 152 8.53 3.90 -19.15
C ASP A 152 8.71 3.92 -17.61
N ASP A 153 7.65 3.63 -16.86
CA ASP A 153 7.65 3.71 -15.40
C ASP A 153 8.29 2.48 -14.73
N GLU A 154 9.60 2.58 -14.47
CA GLU A 154 10.40 1.52 -13.82
C GLU A 154 10.18 1.41 -12.28
N ASP A 155 9.20 2.11 -11.71
CA ASP A 155 8.96 2.11 -10.25
C ASP A 155 7.82 1.19 -9.78
N ASP A 156 7.18 0.45 -10.67
CA ASP A 156 6.01 -0.36 -10.31
C ASP A 156 6.30 -1.84 -9.98
N CYS A 157 5.72 -2.30 -8.86
CA CYS A 157 5.73 -3.71 -8.47
C CYS A 157 5.30 -4.58 -9.65
N PRO A 158 5.92 -5.75 -9.87
CA PRO A 158 5.60 -6.57 -11.02
C PRO A 158 4.13 -7.01 -10.96
N GLU A 159 3.28 -6.42 -11.78
CA GLU A 159 2.14 -7.15 -12.32
C GLU A 159 2.74 -8.31 -13.12
N GLU A 160 2.76 -9.50 -12.54
CA GLU A 160 2.31 -10.72 -13.23
C GLU A 160 2.39 -11.93 -12.27
N GLU A 161 1.23 -12.58 -12.13
CA GLU A 161 0.96 -13.94 -11.61
C GLU A 161 1.04 -14.18 -10.08
N ASP A 162 -0.09 -13.95 -9.38
CA ASP A 162 -0.95 -15.00 -8.79
C ASP A 162 -1.80 -14.47 -7.61
N THR A 163 -2.58 -13.40 -7.83
CA THR A 163 -3.82 -13.28 -7.06
C THR A 163 -4.78 -14.30 -7.65
N GLY A 164 -4.99 -15.42 -6.97
CA GLY A 164 -5.82 -16.57 -7.41
C GLY A 164 -7.31 -16.30 -7.63
N CYS A 165 -7.66 -15.17 -8.25
CA CYS A 165 -8.94 -14.71 -8.72
C CYS A 165 -9.05 -15.12 -10.20
N ASP A 166 -9.41 -16.36 -10.47
CA ASP A 166 -9.73 -16.82 -11.84
C ASP A 166 -10.88 -15.96 -12.39
N GLU A 167 -10.76 -15.56 -13.66
CA GLU A 167 -11.69 -14.83 -14.54
C GLU A 167 -13.12 -15.45 -14.64
N ASN A 168 -13.45 -16.41 -13.78
CA ASN A 168 -14.73 -17.13 -13.72
C ASN A 168 -15.44 -17.10 -12.35
N ASP A 169 -14.96 -16.37 -11.34
CA ASP A 169 -15.66 -16.25 -10.06
C ASP A 169 -16.56 -14.99 -10.00
N ASP A 170 -17.88 -15.21 -10.13
CA ASP A 170 -18.95 -14.21 -9.90
C ASP A 170 -19.09 -13.87 -8.39
N ASP A 171 -18.01 -13.46 -7.69
CA ASP A 171 -18.06 -13.03 -6.28
C ASP A 171 -18.06 -11.49 -6.15
N PRO A 172 -19.20 -10.84 -5.82
CA PRO A 172 -19.33 -9.39 -5.73
C PRO A 172 -18.59 -8.74 -4.55
N LEU A 173 -17.80 -9.51 -3.78
CA LEU A 173 -16.93 -9.02 -2.72
C LEU A 173 -15.47 -8.85 -3.15
N CYS A 174 -15.09 -9.21 -4.38
CA CYS A 174 -13.75 -8.92 -4.94
C CYS A 174 -13.53 -7.40 -5.08
N PHE A 175 -14.58 -6.65 -5.37
CA PHE A 175 -14.57 -5.20 -5.58
C PHE A 175 -14.35 -4.35 -4.30
N ILE A 176 -14.63 -4.91 -3.11
CA ILE A 176 -14.38 -4.22 -1.82
C ILE A 176 -12.93 -4.46 -1.33
N ARG A 177 -12.21 -5.39 -1.96
CA ARG A 177 -10.84 -5.76 -1.59
C ARG A 177 -9.79 -4.87 -2.26
N PHE A 178 -10.15 -4.25 -3.38
CA PHE A 178 -9.33 -3.35 -4.20
C PHE A 178 -8.88 -2.06 -3.48
N LEU A 179 -9.61 -1.59 -2.45
CA LEU A 179 -9.24 -0.42 -1.64
C LEU A 179 -8.24 -0.74 -0.50
N PHE A 180 -7.76 -1.98 -0.42
CA PHE A 180 -6.94 -2.50 0.68
C PHE A 180 -5.78 -3.38 0.21
N GLU A 181 -5.49 -3.49 -1.08
CA GLU A 181 -4.63 -4.58 -1.58
C GLU A 181 -3.16 -4.22 -1.82
N HIS A 182 -2.75 -2.95 -1.65
CA HIS A 182 -1.36 -2.56 -1.90
C HIS A 182 -0.70 -1.78 -0.77
N ASP A 183 -1.35 -1.51 0.36
CA ASP A 183 -0.74 -0.93 1.58
C ASP A 183 -1.74 -1.18 2.72
N GLN A 184 -1.74 -2.41 3.23
CA GLN A 184 -2.75 -2.93 4.16
C GLN A 184 -2.65 -2.29 5.56
N ASP A 185 -1.49 -1.72 5.92
CA ASP A 185 -1.25 -1.12 7.24
C ASP A 185 -1.18 0.43 7.23
N GLY A 186 -1.00 1.03 6.06
CA GLY A 186 -1.00 2.47 5.84
C GLY A 186 0.31 3.15 6.26
N ASP A 187 1.43 2.44 6.23
CA ASP A 187 2.75 2.97 6.55
C ASP A 187 3.43 3.70 5.37
N GLY A 188 2.86 3.58 4.17
CA GLY A 188 3.33 4.22 2.94
C GLY A 188 4.32 3.39 2.13
N VAL A 189 4.52 2.11 2.48
CA VAL A 189 5.19 1.09 1.67
C VAL A 189 4.12 0.17 1.08
N ARG A 190 4.32 -0.26 -0.17
CA ARG A 190 3.32 -1.13 -0.80
C ARG A 190 3.43 -2.58 -0.36
N ASP A 191 2.35 -3.32 -0.12
CA ASP A 191 2.30 -4.76 0.26
C ASP A 191 3.32 -5.67 -0.46
N CYS A 192 3.57 -5.42 -1.75
CA CYS A 192 4.53 -6.17 -2.60
C CYS A 192 6.01 -5.87 -2.32
N LYS A 193 6.29 -4.72 -1.72
CA LYS A 193 7.60 -4.21 -1.30
C LYS A 193 7.68 -4.02 0.23
N ASP A 194 6.61 -4.34 0.93
CA ASP A 194 6.40 -4.19 2.36
C ASP A 194 6.63 -5.53 3.08
N SER A 195 7.39 -5.47 4.17
CA SER A 195 7.78 -6.61 4.99
C SER A 195 6.73 -6.97 6.05
N ASP A 196 5.78 -6.08 6.39
CA ASP A 196 4.60 -6.37 7.23
C ASP A 196 3.33 -5.75 6.65
N PRO A 197 2.85 -6.28 5.51
CA PRO A 197 1.67 -5.77 4.83
C PRO A 197 0.49 -5.53 5.77
N ASP A 198 0.26 -6.36 6.79
CA ASP A 198 -0.92 -6.23 7.67
C ASP A 198 -0.73 -5.43 8.98
N GLY A 199 0.46 -4.87 9.21
CA GLY A 199 0.77 -4.00 10.35
C GLY A 199 0.49 -4.62 11.71
N ASP A 200 0.55 -5.96 11.78
CA ASP A 200 0.22 -6.73 12.98
C ASP A 200 1.42 -6.87 13.94
N GLY A 201 2.59 -6.34 13.53
CA GLY A 201 3.86 -6.45 14.24
C GLY A 201 4.47 -7.85 14.06
N SER A 202 4.29 -8.41 12.85
CA SER A 202 4.99 -9.59 12.36
C SER A 202 6.14 -9.28 11.42
N THR A 203 6.37 -7.98 11.14
CA THR A 203 7.56 -7.36 10.54
C THR A 203 8.85 -8.06 10.95
N ASP A 204 9.75 -8.18 9.97
CA ASP A 204 11.17 -8.56 10.01
C ASP A 204 11.82 -7.49 9.12
N ASP A 205 11.87 -6.26 9.63
CA ASP A 205 12.10 -5.02 8.86
C ASP A 205 13.46 -5.01 8.15
N ASP A 206 14.47 -5.61 8.78
CA ASP A 206 15.80 -5.76 8.23
C ASP A 206 16.04 -7.08 7.44
N ALA A 207 15.01 -7.94 7.39
CA ALA A 207 14.96 -9.21 6.67
C ALA A 207 16.09 -10.19 7.06
N ASP A 208 16.39 -10.28 8.34
CA ASP A 208 17.39 -11.16 8.91
C ASP A 208 16.81 -12.53 9.36
N GLY A 209 15.49 -12.64 9.43
CA GLY A 209 14.75 -13.82 9.84
C GLY A 209 14.22 -13.78 11.28
N VAL A 210 14.33 -12.65 11.96
CA VAL A 210 13.78 -12.35 13.29
C VAL A 210 12.72 -11.27 13.14
N PRO A 211 11.51 -11.48 13.68
CA PRO A 211 10.51 -10.43 13.60
C PRO A 211 10.77 -9.33 14.65
N ASP A 212 10.52 -8.05 14.34
CA ASP A 212 10.80 -6.88 15.18
C ASP A 212 10.28 -6.99 16.60
N ARG A 213 9.07 -7.56 16.76
CA ARG A 213 8.49 -7.77 18.10
C ARG A 213 9.38 -8.64 18.99
N ARG A 214 10.15 -9.55 18.40
CA ARG A 214 11.13 -10.39 19.06
C ARG A 214 12.41 -9.61 19.25
N GLU A 215 12.86 -8.86 18.26
CA GLU A 215 14.07 -8.05 18.36
C GLU A 215 13.98 -7.01 19.48
N ILE A 216 12.86 -6.27 19.55
CA ILE A 216 12.56 -5.35 20.65
C ILE A 216 12.56 -6.07 22.02
N ALA A 217 12.16 -7.34 22.05
CA ALA A 217 12.12 -8.13 23.28
C ALA A 217 13.50 -8.66 23.71
N ASP A 218 14.33 -9.03 22.73
CA ASP A 218 15.67 -9.59 22.91
C ASP A 218 16.73 -8.47 23.03
N GLY A 219 16.40 -7.26 22.59
CA GLY A 219 17.21 -6.05 22.73
C GLY A 219 18.02 -5.69 21.48
N THR A 220 17.81 -6.39 20.38
CA THR A 220 18.38 -6.12 19.05
C THR A 220 17.63 -4.97 18.36
N ASP A 221 18.14 -4.50 17.23
CA ASP A 221 17.66 -3.31 16.51
C ASP A 221 16.88 -3.72 15.24
N PRO A 222 15.54 -3.53 15.19
CA PRO A 222 14.70 -4.00 14.07
C PRO A 222 15.07 -3.50 12.67
N ASP A 223 15.80 -2.39 12.60
CA ASP A 223 16.24 -1.80 11.33
C ASP A 223 17.67 -2.26 10.94
N ASN A 224 18.28 -3.20 11.67
CA ASN A 224 19.69 -3.56 11.54
C ASN A 224 19.95 -5.07 11.67
N PRO A 225 20.21 -5.78 10.56
CA PRO A 225 20.18 -7.24 10.49
C PRO A 225 21.41 -7.94 11.11
N ASP A 226 22.22 -7.20 11.86
CA ASP A 226 23.51 -7.59 12.43
C ASP A 226 23.84 -6.59 13.56
N SER A 227 23.29 -6.86 14.74
CA SER A 227 23.21 -5.94 15.87
C SER A 227 24.57 -5.65 16.53
N ASP A 228 25.48 -6.62 16.58
CA ASP A 228 26.81 -6.48 17.16
C ASP A 228 27.93 -6.23 16.13
N ARG A 229 27.65 -6.50 14.84
CA ARG A 229 28.52 -6.23 13.68
C ARG A 229 29.70 -7.16 13.56
N ASP A 230 29.52 -8.41 13.95
CA ASP A 230 30.52 -9.46 13.86
C ASP A 230 30.53 -10.15 12.46
N GLY A 231 29.46 -9.95 11.69
CA GLY A 231 29.28 -10.48 10.34
C GLY A 231 28.25 -11.62 10.22
N LEU A 232 27.69 -12.09 11.34
CA LEU A 232 26.47 -12.90 11.38
C LEU A 232 25.24 -12.01 11.51
N ARG A 233 24.09 -12.58 11.18
CA ARG A 233 22.81 -11.88 11.34
C ARG A 233 22.13 -12.36 12.62
N ASP A 234 21.39 -11.50 13.31
CA ASP A 234 20.72 -11.85 14.57
C ASP A 234 19.83 -13.11 14.43
N GLY A 235 19.18 -13.26 13.27
CA GLY A 235 18.38 -14.44 12.91
C GLY A 235 19.17 -15.70 12.59
N GLU A 236 20.42 -15.57 12.14
CA GLU A 236 21.36 -16.68 11.98
C GLU A 236 21.95 -17.10 13.33
N GLU A 237 22.34 -16.13 14.15
CA GLU A 237 22.83 -16.33 15.50
C GLU A 237 21.81 -17.05 16.40
N GLN A 238 20.53 -16.68 16.34
CA GLN A 238 19.47 -17.43 17.03
C GLN A 238 19.38 -18.91 16.60
N ARG A 239 19.81 -19.27 15.39
CA ARG A 239 19.83 -20.66 14.91
C ARG A 239 21.08 -21.41 15.35
N LEU A 240 22.22 -20.72 15.43
CA LEU A 240 23.49 -21.27 15.94
C LEU A 240 23.48 -21.39 17.47
N GLY A 241 22.73 -20.51 18.15
CA GLY A 241 22.65 -20.46 19.60
C GLY A 241 23.58 -19.43 20.24
N THR A 242 24.17 -18.55 19.45
CA THR A 242 25.00 -17.41 19.87
C THR A 242 24.16 -16.23 20.37
N ASP A 243 24.80 -15.21 20.94
CA ASP A 243 24.14 -14.00 21.45
C ASP A 243 24.25 -12.82 20.44
N PRO A 244 23.14 -12.38 19.80
CA PRO A 244 23.12 -11.29 18.80
C PRO A 244 23.60 -9.90 19.24
N LEU A 245 24.07 -9.79 20.48
CA LEU A 245 24.56 -8.56 21.08
C LEU A 245 26.01 -8.70 21.56
N ASP A 246 26.68 -9.82 21.26
CA ASP A 246 28.02 -10.15 21.73
C ASP A 246 28.87 -10.76 20.60
N GLU A 247 29.86 -10.01 20.13
CA GLU A 247 30.65 -10.34 18.93
C GLU A 247 31.49 -11.64 19.04
N ASP A 248 31.61 -12.23 20.22
CA ASP A 248 32.45 -13.38 20.58
C ASP A 248 31.76 -14.13 21.74
N THR A 249 30.84 -15.04 21.40
CA THR A 249 29.90 -15.67 22.35
C THR A 249 30.60 -16.50 23.42
N ASP A 250 31.74 -17.11 23.11
CA ASP A 250 32.47 -18.00 24.02
C ASP A 250 33.78 -17.42 24.60
N ASP A 251 34.07 -16.15 24.28
CA ASP A 251 35.19 -15.33 24.78
C ASP A 251 36.58 -15.91 24.43
N ASP A 252 36.74 -16.55 23.27
CA ASP A 252 37.99 -17.20 22.85
C ASP A 252 38.95 -16.29 22.08
N GLY A 253 38.44 -15.15 21.60
CA GLY A 253 39.16 -14.13 20.84
C GLY A 253 38.99 -14.19 19.32
N LEU A 254 38.16 -15.08 18.80
CA LEU A 254 37.59 -15.05 17.46
C LEU A 254 36.13 -14.56 17.54
N THR A 255 35.62 -13.89 16.50
CA THR A 255 34.20 -13.50 16.49
C THR A 255 33.33 -14.62 15.97
N ASP A 256 32.05 -14.69 16.37
CA ASP A 256 31.15 -15.78 15.94
C ASP A 256 31.08 -15.89 14.41
N GLY A 257 31.11 -14.75 13.71
CA GLY A 257 31.19 -14.67 12.26
C GLY A 257 32.51 -15.16 11.66
N ASP A 258 33.65 -14.89 12.30
CA ASP A 258 34.95 -15.43 11.87
C ASP A 258 34.98 -16.95 12.08
N GLU A 259 34.34 -17.46 13.13
CA GLU A 259 34.25 -18.88 13.43
C GLU A 259 33.38 -19.63 12.43
N ALA A 260 32.21 -19.07 12.11
CA ALA A 260 31.35 -19.58 11.07
C ALA A 260 32.06 -19.68 9.70
N ASP A 261 32.90 -18.69 9.37
CA ASP A 261 33.71 -18.68 8.15
C ASP A 261 34.87 -19.69 8.17
N ASN A 262 35.50 -19.91 9.34
CA ASN A 262 36.56 -20.91 9.52
C ASN A 262 36.03 -22.35 9.69
N GLY A 263 34.74 -22.50 10.02
CA GLY A 263 34.08 -23.79 10.21
C GLY A 263 34.27 -24.38 11.62
N THR A 264 34.58 -23.53 12.60
CA THR A 264 34.58 -23.84 14.04
C THR A 264 33.18 -23.68 14.64
N ASP A 265 32.99 -24.03 15.91
CA ASP A 265 31.70 -23.88 16.62
C ASP A 265 31.74 -22.61 17.49
N PRO A 266 30.95 -21.57 17.20
CA PRO A 266 30.92 -20.30 17.96
C PRO A 266 30.50 -20.37 19.43
N ASN A 267 30.33 -21.57 19.96
CA ASN A 267 29.97 -21.84 21.34
C ASN A 267 30.99 -22.77 22.02
N ASP A 268 32.12 -23.05 21.36
CA ASP A 268 33.15 -23.96 21.81
C ASP A 268 34.56 -23.42 21.55
N ALA A 269 35.08 -22.74 22.56
CA ALA A 269 36.38 -22.04 22.54
C ALA A 269 37.62 -22.90 22.26
N ASP A 270 37.50 -24.19 21.93
CA ASP A 270 38.57 -25.15 21.60
C ASP A 270 37.93 -26.27 20.75
N SER A 271 37.65 -25.96 19.49
CA SER A 271 36.78 -26.77 18.60
C SER A 271 37.29 -28.19 18.34
N ASP A 272 38.59 -28.44 18.50
CA ASP A 272 39.22 -29.75 18.33
C ASP A 272 39.75 -30.39 19.63
N ASP A 273 39.53 -29.76 20.78
CA ASP A 273 39.89 -30.24 22.12
C ASP A 273 41.42 -30.48 22.31
N ASP A 274 42.29 -29.76 21.61
CA ASP A 274 43.75 -29.94 21.66
C ASP A 274 44.44 -29.17 22.80
N GLY A 275 43.74 -28.15 23.32
CA GLY A 275 44.16 -27.31 24.44
C GLY A 275 44.65 -25.89 24.07
N LEU A 276 44.57 -25.48 22.81
CA LEU A 276 44.57 -24.08 22.37
C LEU A 276 43.12 -23.65 22.09
N THR A 277 42.84 -22.35 22.22
CA THR A 277 41.56 -21.82 21.73
C THR A 277 41.63 -21.55 20.23
N ASP A 278 40.49 -21.57 19.56
CA ASP A 278 40.40 -21.31 18.11
C ASP A 278 41.03 -19.94 17.76
N GLY A 279 40.76 -18.92 18.58
CA GLY A 279 41.43 -17.62 18.53
C GLY A 279 42.95 -17.66 18.71
N GLU A 280 43.47 -18.49 19.63
CA GLU A 280 44.92 -18.68 19.82
C GLU A 280 45.56 -19.37 18.61
N GLU A 281 44.85 -20.32 18.01
CA GLU A 281 45.27 -21.10 16.85
C GLU A 281 45.36 -20.25 15.58
N VAL A 282 44.31 -19.48 15.28
CA VAL A 282 44.33 -18.51 14.15
C VAL A 282 45.48 -17.52 14.31
N ALA A 283 45.74 -17.05 15.53
CA ALA A 283 46.86 -16.15 15.82
C ALA A 283 48.24 -16.82 15.67
N ALA A 284 48.34 -18.11 15.97
CA ALA A 284 49.54 -18.93 15.79
C ALA A 284 49.75 -19.37 14.33
N GLY A 285 48.70 -19.34 13.51
CA GLY A 285 48.69 -19.82 12.13
C GLY A 285 48.53 -21.35 12.04
N THR A 286 47.95 -21.96 13.07
CA THR A 286 47.49 -23.36 13.06
C THR A 286 46.06 -23.44 12.56
N ASN A 287 45.49 -24.64 12.47
CA ASN A 287 44.14 -24.88 11.99
C ASN A 287 43.22 -25.21 13.18
N PRO A 288 42.26 -24.32 13.53
CA PRO A 288 41.31 -24.47 14.66
C PRO A 288 40.42 -25.72 14.71
N SER A 289 40.62 -26.68 13.82
CA SER A 289 39.76 -27.85 13.67
C SER A 289 40.56 -29.12 13.43
N ASP A 290 41.88 -29.07 13.71
CA ASP A 290 42.83 -30.14 13.46
C ASP A 290 43.86 -30.20 14.58
N GLU A 291 43.65 -31.14 15.52
CA GLU A 291 44.45 -31.34 16.73
C GLU A 291 45.98 -31.36 16.52
N ASP A 292 46.48 -31.52 15.30
CA ASP A 292 47.89 -31.65 14.91
C ASP A 292 48.10 -31.08 13.49
N THR A 293 48.13 -29.74 13.36
CA THR A 293 48.15 -29.03 12.07
C THR A 293 49.27 -29.48 11.12
N ASP A 294 50.48 -29.74 11.64
CA ASP A 294 51.63 -30.13 10.82
C ASP A 294 51.78 -31.66 10.66
N GLY A 295 51.00 -32.44 11.42
CA GLY A 295 50.90 -33.89 11.33
C GLY A 295 52.14 -34.62 11.85
N ASP A 296 52.89 -34.04 12.79
CA ASP A 296 54.08 -34.64 13.39
C ASP A 296 53.79 -35.62 14.55
N GLY A 297 52.54 -35.62 15.03
CA GLY A 297 52.02 -36.47 16.09
C GLY A 297 52.07 -35.87 17.49
N ILE A 298 52.34 -34.56 17.62
CA ILE A 298 52.23 -33.78 18.85
C ILE A 298 51.11 -32.77 18.67
N PRO A 299 50.09 -32.74 19.55
CA PRO A 299 49.02 -31.75 19.41
C PRO A 299 49.52 -30.31 19.49
N ASP A 300 48.87 -29.39 18.79
CA ASP A 300 49.31 -28.01 18.66
C ASP A 300 49.46 -27.31 20.03
N GLY A 301 48.52 -27.51 20.95
CA GLY A 301 48.59 -27.03 22.34
C GLY A 301 49.73 -27.62 23.19
N GLN A 302 50.40 -28.66 22.70
CA GLN A 302 51.58 -29.26 23.32
C GLN A 302 52.86 -29.12 22.48
N ASP A 303 52.75 -28.61 21.25
CA ASP A 303 53.88 -28.47 20.35
C ASP A 303 54.55 -27.09 20.45
N THR A 304 55.87 -27.10 20.32
CA THR A 304 56.68 -25.88 20.28
C THR A 304 56.80 -25.29 18.88
N THR A 305 56.37 -26.03 17.86
CA THR A 305 56.45 -25.69 16.43
C THR A 305 55.17 -26.09 15.67
N PRO A 306 53.97 -25.75 16.16
CA PRO A 306 52.72 -26.39 15.74
C PRO A 306 52.36 -26.18 14.24
N ALA A 307 52.83 -25.08 13.63
CA ALA A 307 52.68 -24.82 12.19
C ALA A 307 53.81 -25.41 11.31
N GLY A 308 54.73 -26.19 11.87
CA GLY A 308 55.90 -26.77 11.21
C GLY A 308 57.12 -25.85 11.05
N GLU A 309 58.26 -26.44 10.64
CA GLU A 309 59.54 -25.75 10.30
C GLU A 309 59.68 -25.29 8.83
#